data_AF-A0A7X7MT75-F1
#
_entry.id   AF-A0A7X7MT75-F1
#
_cell.length_a   1.000
_cell.length_b   1.000
_cell.length_c   1.000
_cell.angle_alpha   90.00
_cell.angle_beta   90.00
_cell.angle_gamma   90.00
#
_symmetry.space_group_name_H-M   'P 1'
#
loop_
_entity.id
_entity.type
_entity.pdbx_description
1 polymer ?
#
loop_
_entity_poly.entity_id
_entity_poly.type
_entity_poly.pdbx_seq_one_letter_code
_entity_poly.pdbx_strand_id
1 'polypeptide(L)'
;MPAQQRTEGPYTYEISDRKACITKYNGPGGAVSIPSTLGGYPVTSIGDDAFFRCSSLTSVTIPDSVTFIGSCAFFGCKSLTSVTIPDSVTSIGRDAFAGCTSRTSVTIPDSKRQLFDNSFKHEIQDDFRVTFVTTESWARNSGYPLP
;
A
#
# COMPACT_ATOMS: atom_id res chain seq x y z
N MET A 1 -23.50 17.26 1.48
CA MET A 1 -23.23 17.21 0.03
C MET A 1 -22.57 15.87 -0.22
N PRO A 2 -23.15 14.95 -1.00
CA PRO A 2 -22.49 13.67 -1.26
C PRO A 2 -21.16 13.93 -1.97
N ALA A 3 -20.10 13.26 -1.54
CA ALA A 3 -18.82 13.30 -2.24
C ALA A 3 -19.05 12.84 -3.68
N GLN A 4 -18.71 13.68 -4.64
CA GLN A 4 -18.97 13.38 -6.03
C GLN A 4 -17.92 12.39 -6.53
N GLN A 5 -18.30 11.11 -6.60
CA GLN A 5 -17.48 10.06 -7.16
C GLN A 5 -17.18 10.36 -8.63
N ARG A 6 -15.90 10.27 -8.98
CA ARG A 6 -15.36 10.45 -10.33
C ARG A 6 -14.64 9.18 -10.75
N THR A 7 -14.50 9.02 -12.04
CA THR A 7 -13.79 7.88 -12.63
C THR A 7 -12.79 8.36 -13.65
N GLU A 8 -11.61 7.76 -13.63
CA GLU A 8 -10.55 8.01 -14.60
C GLU A 8 -9.78 6.71 -14.84
N GLY A 9 -9.93 6.17 -16.05
CA GLY A 9 -9.45 4.83 -16.37
C GLY A 9 -10.04 3.78 -15.42
N PRO A 10 -9.22 2.91 -14.80
CA PRO A 10 -9.70 1.87 -13.90
C PRO A 10 -10.02 2.35 -12.48
N TYR A 11 -9.79 3.64 -12.17
CA TYR A 11 -9.90 4.18 -10.82
C TYR A 11 -11.20 4.95 -10.63
N THR A 12 -11.94 4.62 -9.58
CA THR A 12 -12.98 5.47 -8.99
C THR A 12 -12.38 6.21 -7.80
N TYR A 13 -12.64 7.51 -7.72
CA TYR A 13 -12.10 8.37 -6.68
C TYR A 13 -13.10 9.44 -6.25
N GLU A 14 -12.93 9.94 -5.05
CA GLU A 14 -13.67 11.06 -4.49
C GLU A 14 -12.73 12.23 -4.27
N ILE A 15 -13.23 13.45 -4.44
CA ILE A 15 -12.48 14.66 -4.16
C ILE A 15 -12.98 15.28 -2.87
N SER A 16 -12.08 15.44 -1.91
CA SER A 16 -12.31 16.19 -0.69
C SER A 16 -11.12 17.12 -0.46
N ASP A 17 -11.36 18.38 -0.10
CA ASP A 17 -10.28 19.36 0.16
C ASP A 17 -9.23 19.45 -0.97
N ARG A 18 -9.68 19.42 -2.24
CA ARG A 18 -8.81 19.39 -3.44
C ARG A 18 -7.80 18.24 -3.47
N LYS A 19 -8.11 17.12 -2.82
CA LYS A 19 -7.31 15.89 -2.83
C LYS A 19 -8.18 14.74 -3.34
N ALA A 20 -7.56 13.87 -4.14
CA ALA A 20 -8.22 12.67 -4.63
C ALA A 20 -7.98 11.50 -3.67
N CYS A 21 -9.09 10.85 -3.29
CA CYS A 21 -9.10 9.60 -2.53
C CYS A 21 -9.59 8.48 -3.45
N ILE A 22 -8.76 7.48 -3.72
CA ILE A 22 -9.17 6.33 -4.55
C ILE A 22 -10.10 5.45 -3.73
N THR A 23 -11.36 5.32 -4.14
CA THR A 23 -12.36 4.51 -3.43
C THR A 23 -12.62 3.16 -4.10
N LYS A 24 -12.19 2.97 -5.35
CA LYS A 24 -12.33 1.69 -6.05
C LYS A 24 -11.34 1.55 -7.20
N TYR A 25 -10.87 0.33 -7.44
CA TYR A 25 -10.11 -0.08 -8.61
C TYR A 25 -10.82 -1.24 -9.32
N ASN A 26 -11.16 -1.03 -10.60
CA ASN A 26 -11.79 -2.04 -11.46
C ASN A 26 -10.91 -2.38 -12.68
N GLY A 27 -9.60 -2.18 -12.58
CA GLY A 27 -8.68 -2.48 -13.66
C GLY A 27 -8.43 -3.98 -13.83
N PRO A 28 -7.71 -4.37 -14.89
CA PRO A 28 -7.45 -5.77 -15.23
C PRO A 28 -6.57 -6.51 -14.22
N GLY A 29 -5.99 -5.80 -13.23
CA GLY A 29 -4.98 -6.33 -12.31
C GLY A 29 -3.56 -6.19 -12.88
N GLY A 30 -2.68 -7.13 -12.54
CA GLY A 30 -1.27 -7.13 -12.93
C GLY A 30 -0.42 -6.18 -12.07
N ALA A 31 0.61 -5.62 -12.70
CA ALA A 31 1.42 -4.58 -12.10
C ALA A 31 0.72 -3.23 -12.22
N VAL A 32 0.33 -2.65 -11.09
CA VAL A 32 -0.44 -1.39 -11.03
C VAL A 32 0.43 -0.30 -10.44
N SER A 33 0.56 0.79 -11.19
CA SER A 33 1.13 2.04 -10.69
C SER A 33 0.00 3.01 -10.42
N ILE A 34 -0.17 3.37 -9.14
CA ILE A 34 -1.18 4.34 -8.74
C ILE A 34 -0.74 5.72 -9.25
N PRO A 35 -1.58 6.44 -10.01
CA PRO A 35 -1.21 7.77 -10.50
C PRO A 35 -1.09 8.75 -9.33
N SER A 36 -0.12 9.66 -9.39
CA SER A 36 0.04 10.72 -8.40
C SER A 36 -1.04 11.80 -8.49
N THR A 37 -1.77 11.87 -9.61
CA THR A 37 -2.86 12.82 -9.84
C THR A 37 -4.04 12.17 -10.54
N LEU A 38 -5.26 12.50 -10.13
CA LEU A 38 -6.53 12.11 -10.77
C LEU A 38 -7.41 13.35 -10.92
N GLY A 39 -7.92 13.60 -12.12
CA GLY A 39 -8.76 14.76 -12.44
C GLY A 39 -8.07 16.11 -12.20
N GLY A 40 -6.73 16.14 -12.23
CA GLY A 40 -5.91 17.31 -11.88
C GLY A 40 -5.67 17.52 -10.38
N TYR A 41 -6.12 16.60 -9.52
CA TYR A 41 -5.92 16.67 -8.07
C TYR A 41 -4.90 15.63 -7.61
N PRO A 42 -4.05 15.95 -6.62
CA PRO A 42 -3.09 14.99 -6.08
C PRO A 42 -3.82 13.83 -5.39
N VAL A 43 -3.37 12.60 -5.64
CA VAL A 43 -3.84 11.40 -4.95
C VAL A 43 -3.13 11.30 -3.62
N THR A 44 -3.87 11.55 -2.54
CA THR A 44 -3.29 11.55 -1.18
C THR A 44 -3.70 10.35 -0.36
N SER A 45 -4.73 9.62 -0.77
CA SER A 45 -5.23 8.49 -0.01
C SER A 45 -5.79 7.39 -0.88
N ILE A 46 -5.57 6.16 -0.41
CA ILE A 46 -6.27 4.97 -0.89
C ILE A 46 -7.35 4.69 0.16
N GLY A 47 -8.60 4.74 -0.24
CA GLY A 47 -9.75 4.54 0.62
C GLY A 47 -9.91 3.08 1.06
N ASP A 48 -10.84 2.88 1.97
CA ASP A 48 -11.21 1.56 2.45
C ASP A 48 -11.72 0.69 1.30
N ASP A 49 -11.34 -0.58 1.30
CA ASP A 49 -11.73 -1.57 0.28
C ASP A 49 -11.38 -1.21 -1.19
N ALA A 50 -10.53 -0.21 -1.43
CA ALA A 50 -10.29 0.33 -2.77
C ALA A 50 -9.83 -0.73 -3.80
N PHE A 51 -9.03 -1.70 -3.39
CA PHE A 51 -8.55 -2.84 -4.19
C PHE A 51 -9.05 -4.18 -3.60
N PHE A 52 -10.17 -4.18 -2.89
CA PHE A 52 -10.72 -5.36 -2.23
C PHE A 52 -10.88 -6.55 -3.20
N ARG A 53 -10.27 -7.68 -2.83
CA ARG A 53 -10.27 -8.96 -3.57
C ARG A 53 -9.81 -8.84 -5.03
N CYS A 54 -8.87 -7.93 -5.32
CA CYS A 54 -8.24 -7.86 -6.64
C CYS A 54 -7.28 -9.04 -6.84
N SER A 55 -7.82 -10.21 -7.17
CA SER A 55 -7.07 -11.47 -7.28
C SER A 55 -6.05 -11.48 -8.43
N SER A 56 -6.24 -10.64 -9.44
CA SER A 56 -5.30 -10.49 -10.56
C SER A 56 -4.15 -9.52 -10.27
N LEU A 57 -4.18 -8.77 -9.16
CA LEU A 57 -3.17 -7.78 -8.80
C LEU A 57 -1.88 -8.49 -8.39
N THR A 58 -0.77 -8.21 -9.06
CA THR A 58 0.53 -8.85 -8.80
C THR A 58 1.50 -7.92 -8.10
N SER A 59 1.50 -6.63 -8.45
CA SER A 59 2.32 -5.63 -7.77
C SER A 59 1.66 -4.27 -7.73
N VAL A 60 1.98 -3.48 -6.70
CA VAL A 60 1.46 -2.12 -6.52
C VAL A 60 2.60 -1.17 -6.22
N THR A 61 2.70 -0.12 -7.04
CA THR A 61 3.58 1.03 -6.79
C THR A 61 2.71 2.20 -6.31
N ILE A 62 2.94 2.63 -5.07
CA ILE A 62 2.24 3.75 -4.45
C ILE A 62 3.11 5.01 -4.63
N PRO A 63 2.57 6.13 -5.16
CA PRO A 63 3.34 7.36 -5.36
C PRO A 63 3.53 8.13 -4.04
N ASP A 64 4.59 8.93 -3.96
CA ASP A 64 4.94 9.76 -2.78
C ASP A 64 3.89 10.81 -2.40
N SER A 65 2.87 11.02 -3.24
CA SER A 65 1.74 11.88 -2.90
C SER A 65 0.80 11.23 -1.88
N VAL A 66 0.80 9.89 -1.77
CA VAL A 66 -0.10 9.14 -0.90
C VAL A 66 0.41 9.17 0.54
N THR A 67 -0.46 9.58 1.46
CA THR A 67 -0.16 9.69 2.89
C THR A 67 -0.97 8.69 3.72
N PHE A 68 -2.03 8.11 3.18
CA PHE A 68 -2.97 7.24 3.90
C PHE A 68 -3.40 6.03 3.05
N ILE A 69 -3.40 4.84 3.65
CA ILE A 69 -3.96 3.61 3.08
C ILE A 69 -5.08 3.14 4.00
N GLY A 70 -6.29 2.97 3.45
CA GLY A 70 -7.49 2.58 4.19
C GLY A 70 -7.48 1.16 4.73
N SER A 71 -8.49 0.86 5.54
CA SER A 71 -8.71 -0.48 6.06
C SER A 71 -9.15 -1.41 4.93
N CYS A 72 -8.69 -2.66 4.96
CA CYS A 72 -8.96 -3.66 3.92
C CYS A 72 -8.61 -3.23 2.49
N ALA A 73 -7.80 -2.17 2.30
CA ALA A 73 -7.55 -1.56 0.98
C ALA A 73 -7.11 -2.58 -0.08
N PHE A 74 -6.27 -3.55 0.27
CA PHE A 74 -5.83 -4.66 -0.60
C PHE A 74 -6.24 -6.04 -0.06
N PHE A 75 -7.29 -6.11 0.77
CA PHE A 75 -7.73 -7.35 1.39
C PHE A 75 -8.00 -8.43 0.34
N GLY A 76 -7.44 -9.63 0.51
CA GLY A 76 -7.69 -10.78 -0.36
C GLY A 76 -7.09 -10.65 -1.78
N CYS A 77 -6.12 -9.78 -2.01
CA CYS A 77 -5.34 -9.75 -3.26
C CYS A 77 -4.39 -10.95 -3.33
N LYS A 78 -4.93 -12.13 -3.66
CA LYS A 78 -4.21 -13.41 -3.57
C LYS A 78 -2.94 -13.50 -4.40
N SER A 79 -2.85 -12.81 -5.54
CA SER A 79 -1.67 -12.82 -6.42
C SER A 79 -0.67 -11.72 -6.12
N LEU A 80 -0.93 -10.87 -5.11
CA LEU A 80 -0.08 -9.74 -4.79
C LEU A 80 1.23 -10.25 -4.20
N THR A 81 2.35 -9.98 -4.88
CA THR A 81 3.68 -10.42 -4.48
C THR A 81 4.58 -9.26 -4.06
N SER A 82 4.33 -8.05 -4.56
CA SER A 82 5.19 -6.89 -4.29
C SER A 82 4.38 -5.62 -4.07
N VAL A 83 4.63 -4.93 -2.96
CA VAL A 83 4.08 -3.60 -2.68
C VAL A 83 5.20 -2.67 -2.27
N THR A 84 5.33 -1.55 -3.00
CA THR A 84 6.27 -0.49 -2.67
C THR A 84 5.51 0.64 -1.99
N ILE A 85 5.78 0.84 -0.69
CA ILE A 85 5.15 1.90 0.12
C ILE A 85 6.16 3.04 0.28
N PRO A 86 5.83 4.28 -0.14
CA PRO A 86 6.72 5.43 0.00
C PRO A 86 6.75 5.97 1.43
N ASP A 87 7.79 6.76 1.74
CA ASP A 87 8.00 7.42 3.03
C ASP A 87 6.88 8.38 3.43
N SER A 88 6.14 8.88 2.44
CA SER A 88 5.00 9.77 2.61
C SER A 88 3.83 9.10 3.33
N VAL A 89 3.73 7.76 3.28
CA VAL A 89 2.63 7.04 3.92
C VAL A 89 2.80 7.09 5.43
N THR A 90 1.87 7.78 6.08
CA THR A 90 1.87 8.00 7.53
C THR A 90 0.98 7.04 8.29
N SER A 91 0.03 6.41 7.60
CA SER A 91 -0.96 5.54 8.23
C SER A 91 -1.48 4.49 7.25
N ILE A 92 -1.67 3.28 7.78
CA ILE A 92 -2.24 2.11 7.10
C ILE A 92 -3.34 1.55 7.98
N GLY A 93 -4.51 1.34 7.39
CA GLY A 93 -5.69 0.81 8.05
C GLY A 93 -5.56 -0.67 8.43
N ARG A 94 -6.47 -1.11 9.28
CA ARG A 94 -6.57 -2.49 9.72
C ARG A 94 -6.78 -3.41 8.52
N ASP A 95 -6.13 -4.57 8.51
CA ASP A 95 -6.30 -5.62 7.49
C ASP A 95 -6.04 -5.15 6.05
N ALA A 96 -5.34 -4.02 5.86
CA ALA A 96 -5.08 -3.44 4.54
C ALA A 96 -4.44 -4.44 3.57
N PHE A 97 -3.66 -5.41 4.05
CA PHE A 97 -3.05 -6.47 3.25
C PHE A 97 -3.44 -7.89 3.71
N ALA A 98 -4.46 -8.03 4.56
CA ALA A 98 -4.87 -9.35 5.04
C ALA A 98 -5.38 -10.22 3.88
N GLY A 99 -5.12 -11.53 3.95
CA GLY A 99 -5.49 -12.47 2.88
C GLY A 99 -4.66 -12.36 1.58
N CYS A 100 -3.56 -11.61 1.58
CA CYS A 100 -2.58 -11.64 0.49
C CYS A 100 -1.63 -12.84 0.66
N THR A 101 -2.03 -13.99 0.13
CA THR A 101 -1.39 -15.30 0.39
C THR A 101 -0.14 -15.60 -0.45
N SER A 102 0.23 -14.77 -1.41
CA SER A 102 1.34 -15.04 -2.35
C SER A 102 2.75 -14.70 -1.81
N ARG A 103 3.00 -14.85 -0.50
CA ARG A 103 4.29 -14.44 0.13
C ARG A 103 4.66 -13.00 -0.20
N THR A 104 3.69 -12.09 -0.06
CA THR A 104 3.83 -10.68 -0.39
C THR A 104 5.03 -10.07 0.31
N SER A 105 5.95 -9.47 -0.45
CA SER A 105 7.00 -8.61 0.07
C SER A 105 6.49 -7.18 0.09
N VAL A 106 6.32 -6.63 1.29
CA VAL A 106 6.05 -5.21 1.46
C VAL A 106 7.34 -4.50 1.80
N THR A 107 7.71 -3.59 0.92
CA THR A 107 8.89 -2.75 0.99
C THR A 107 8.49 -1.48 1.73
N ILE A 108 8.94 -1.35 2.99
CA ILE A 108 8.67 -0.19 3.85
C ILE A 108 10.01 0.51 4.15
N PRO A 109 10.07 1.85 4.04
CA PRO A 109 11.25 2.60 4.44
C PRO A 109 11.40 2.67 5.97
N ASP A 110 12.65 2.62 6.43
CA ASP A 110 13.02 2.47 7.86
C ASP A 110 12.44 3.58 8.76
N SER A 111 12.22 4.77 8.20
CA SER A 111 11.67 5.97 8.84
C SER A 111 10.36 5.77 9.60
N LYS A 112 9.60 4.71 9.29
CA LYS A 112 8.26 4.46 9.81
C LYS A 112 8.14 3.14 10.57
N ARG A 113 9.23 2.40 10.80
CA ARG A 113 9.23 1.06 11.43
C ARG A 113 8.43 1.00 12.74
N GLN A 114 8.46 2.05 13.57
CA GLN A 114 7.71 2.12 14.83
C GLN A 114 6.19 2.35 14.68
N LEU A 115 5.75 3.08 13.65
CA LEU A 115 4.33 3.28 13.36
C LEU A 115 3.72 2.00 12.77
N PHE A 116 4.51 1.28 11.97
CA PHE A 116 4.12 0.00 11.39
C PHE A 116 4.05 -1.14 12.41
N ASP A 117 5.02 -1.26 13.32
CA ASP A 117 5.02 -2.32 14.35
C ASP A 117 3.79 -2.29 15.27
N ASN A 118 3.16 -1.13 15.47
CA ASN A 118 1.97 -1.01 16.31
C ASN A 118 0.65 -1.28 15.56
N SER A 119 0.57 -0.99 14.25
CA SER A 119 -0.62 -1.30 13.44
C SER A 119 -0.67 -2.75 12.96
N PHE A 120 0.48 -3.44 12.88
CA PHE A 120 0.59 -4.82 12.41
C PHE A 120 0.65 -5.88 13.55
N LYS A 121 0.56 -5.47 14.81
CA LYS A 121 0.72 -6.35 15.99
C LYS A 121 -0.40 -7.39 16.21
N HIS A 122 -1.53 -7.28 15.52
CA HIS A 122 -2.70 -8.10 15.84
C HIS A 122 -3.05 -9.17 14.79
N GLU A 123 -2.45 -9.16 13.59
CA GLU A 123 -2.86 -10.13 12.57
C GLU A 123 -1.84 -10.31 11.44
N ILE A 124 -0.76 -11.01 11.74
CA ILE A 124 -0.09 -11.81 10.73
C ILE A 124 -0.03 -13.25 11.22
N GLN A 125 -0.79 -14.11 10.54
CA GLN A 125 -0.43 -15.52 10.38
C GLN A 125 0.96 -15.55 9.72
N ASP A 126 1.81 -16.51 10.09
CA ASP A 126 3.26 -16.67 9.78
C ASP A 126 3.70 -16.59 8.29
N ASP A 127 2.86 -16.13 7.36
CA ASP A 127 3.04 -16.21 5.91
C ASP A 127 3.36 -14.86 5.22
N PHE A 128 3.30 -13.73 5.93
CA PHE A 128 3.60 -12.40 5.37
C PHE A 128 5.03 -11.95 5.70
N ARG A 129 5.90 -11.85 4.69
CA ARG A 129 7.30 -11.38 4.87
C ARG A 129 7.36 -9.88 4.61
N VAL A 130 7.36 -9.08 5.68
CA VAL A 130 7.70 -7.66 5.57
C VAL A 130 9.21 -7.54 5.37
N THR A 131 9.64 -6.94 4.25
CA THR A 131 11.06 -6.69 3.98
C THR A 131 11.29 -5.18 4.09
N PHE A 132 11.96 -4.76 5.16
CA PHE A 132 12.35 -3.35 5.33
C PHE A 132 13.50 -3.04 4.37
N VAL A 133 13.39 -1.93 3.63
CA VAL A 133 14.53 -1.44 2.86
C VAL A 133 15.42 -0.71 3.83
N THR A 134 16.49 -1.35 4.27
CA THR A 134 17.57 -0.63 4.92
C THR A 134 18.20 0.24 3.84
N THR A 135 18.18 1.57 4.01
CA THR A 135 19.03 2.45 3.20
C THR A 135 20.52 2.20 3.46
N GLU A 136 20.86 1.26 4.34
CA GLU A 136 22.20 0.73 4.48
C GLU A 136 22.24 -0.74 4.04
N SER A 137 22.86 -0.91 2.88
CA SER A 137 23.55 -2.13 2.50
C SER A 137 24.44 -2.60 3.68
N TRP A 138 24.29 -3.86 4.11
CA TRP A 138 25.24 -4.69 4.87
C TRP A 138 25.86 -4.23 6.22
N ALA A 139 25.58 -3.06 6.79
CA ALA A 139 26.36 -2.60 7.96
C ALA A 139 25.54 -2.14 9.16
N ARG A 140 24.97 -3.07 9.93
CA ARG A 140 24.89 -3.04 11.42
C ARG A 140 23.90 -4.08 11.92
N ASN A 141 24.40 -5.25 12.29
CA ASN A 141 24.10 -5.93 13.56
C ASN A 141 24.42 -7.43 13.48
N SER A 142 25.63 -7.77 13.06
CA SER A 142 26.13 -9.12 13.28
C SER A 142 27.65 -9.05 13.41
N GLY A 143 28.13 -9.17 14.64
CA GLY A 143 29.55 -9.20 14.98
C GLY A 143 30.24 -10.48 14.47
N TYR A 144 30.25 -10.68 13.15
CA TYR A 144 30.99 -11.73 12.50
C TYR A 144 32.28 -11.14 11.90
N PRO A 145 33.47 -11.67 12.24
CA PRO A 145 34.69 -11.32 11.53
C PRO A 145 34.67 -11.92 10.10
N LEU A 146 35.16 -11.15 9.13
CA LEU A 146 35.34 -11.55 7.73
C LEU A 146 36.52 -12.55 7.58
N PRO A 147 36.50 -13.46 6.59
CA PRO A 147 37.59 -14.41 6.31
C PRO A 147 38.87 -13.75 5.78
#